data_AF-A0A962H1H7-F1
#
_entry.id   AF-A0A962H1H7-F1
#
_cell.length_a   1.000
_cell.length_b   1.000
_cell.length_c   1.000
_cell.angle_alpha   90.00
_cell.angle_beta   90.00
_cell.angle_gamma   90.00
#
_symmetry.space_group_name_H-M   'P 1'
#
loop_
_entity.id
_entity.type
_entity.pdbx_description
1 polymer ?
#
loop_
_entity_poly.entity_id
_entity_poly.type
_entity_poly.pdbx_seq_one_letter_code
_entity_poly.pdbx_strand_id
1 'polypeptide(L)'
;QISDVESAAAWFEASESVVKTQGERLFSELLEEHRRWLAEERERAQYAFESRYQAIGRIGLPAVREHRRKRLEAEHQSRMERLADSEGVTPDLSAVLLLRIDSQGGASA
;
A
#
# COMPACT_ATOMS: atom_id res chain seq x y z
N GLN A 1 0.47 16.29 39.85
CA GLN A 1 0.70 15.10 39.00
C GLN A 1 -0.30 14.97 37.86
N ILE A 2 -1.60 15.29 38.03
CA ILE A 2 -2.60 15.31 36.93
C ILE A 2 -2.19 16.27 35.79
N SER A 3 -1.59 17.42 36.13
CA SER A 3 -1.09 18.41 35.15
C SER A 3 0.04 17.90 34.24
N ASP A 4 0.81 16.91 34.69
CA ASP A 4 1.99 16.43 33.96
C ASP A 4 1.59 15.42 32.87
N VAL A 5 0.55 14.62 33.15
CA VAL A 5 -0.06 13.69 32.20
C VAL A 5 -0.84 14.43 31.12
N GLU A 6 -1.60 15.44 31.50
CA GLU A 6 -2.36 16.30 30.57
C GLU A 6 -1.40 17.08 29.64
N SER A 7 -0.26 17.53 30.18
CA SER A 7 0.81 18.12 29.36
C SER A 7 1.43 17.12 28.39
N ALA A 8 1.69 15.88 28.82
CA ALA A 8 2.25 14.84 27.95
C ALA A 8 1.31 14.46 26.78
N ALA A 9 0.00 14.40 27.03
CA ALA A 9 -1.00 14.17 25.99
C ALA A 9 -0.99 15.29 24.93
N ALA A 10 -0.96 16.56 25.37
CA ALA A 10 -0.89 17.70 24.46
C ALA A 10 0.39 17.69 23.61
N TRP A 11 1.55 17.32 24.19
CA TRP A 11 2.80 17.17 23.44
C TRP A 11 2.77 16.01 22.44
N PHE A 12 2.12 14.91 22.79
CA PHE A 12 1.90 13.80 21.87
C PHE A 12 1.04 14.22 20.68
N GLU A 13 -0.11 14.85 20.91
CA GLU A 13 -1.00 15.33 19.83
C GLU A 13 -0.30 16.34 18.91
N ALA A 14 0.46 17.27 19.49
CA ALA A 14 1.25 18.23 18.73
C ALA A 14 2.32 17.53 17.88
N SER A 15 3.02 16.54 18.45
CA SER A 15 4.04 15.76 17.73
C SER A 15 3.42 14.91 16.62
N GLU A 16 2.28 14.28 16.88
CA GLU A 16 1.52 13.49 15.91
C GLU A 16 1.08 14.35 14.74
N SER A 17 0.57 15.57 15.00
CA SER A 17 0.20 16.52 13.94
C SER A 17 1.39 16.88 13.05
N VAL A 18 2.56 17.15 13.64
CA VAL A 18 3.76 17.50 12.88
C VAL A 18 4.24 16.32 12.03
N VAL A 19 4.26 15.12 12.61
CA VAL A 19 4.66 13.89 11.89
C VAL A 19 3.70 13.57 10.76
N LYS A 20 2.39 13.78 10.93
CA LYS A 20 1.41 13.61 9.83
C LYS A 20 1.74 14.54 8.67
N THR A 21 1.89 15.84 8.92
CA THR A 21 2.22 16.81 7.87
C THR A 21 3.57 16.53 7.20
N GLN A 22 4.59 16.14 7.97
CA GLN A 22 5.91 15.82 7.40
C GLN A 22 5.89 14.48 6.63
N GLY A 23 5.12 13.51 7.12
CA GLY A 23 4.97 12.17 6.55
C GLY A 23 4.14 12.13 5.27
N GLU A 24 3.28 13.12 5.03
CA GLU A 24 2.46 13.23 3.81
C GLU A 24 3.29 13.11 2.53
N ARG A 25 4.46 13.75 2.48
CA ARG A 25 5.34 13.67 1.30
C ARG A 25 5.87 12.25 1.09
N LEU A 26 6.39 11.61 2.14
CA LEU A 26 6.92 10.25 2.06
C LEU A 26 5.83 9.26 1.69
N PHE A 27 4.66 9.37 2.31
CA PHE A 27 3.52 8.51 1.98
C PHE A 27 3.08 8.69 0.53
N SER A 28 3.04 9.93 0.04
CA SER A 28 2.69 10.23 -1.37
C SER A 28 3.69 9.59 -2.34
N GLU A 29 4.99 9.66 -2.05
CA GLU A 29 6.03 9.01 -2.86
C GLU A 29 5.84 7.48 -2.91
N LEU A 30 5.61 6.84 -1.77
CA LEU A 30 5.33 5.40 -1.67
C LEU A 30 4.02 5.01 -2.37
N LEU A 31 2.99 5.83 -2.27
CA LEU A 31 1.69 5.60 -2.90
C LEU A 31 1.80 5.67 -4.43
N GLU A 32 2.58 6.61 -4.96
CA GLU A 32 2.84 6.70 -6.40
C GLU A 32 3.66 5.52 -6.92
N GLU A 33 4.66 5.06 -6.16
CA GLU A 33 5.40 3.85 -6.50
C GLU A 33 4.49 2.61 -6.52
N HIS A 34 3.63 2.46 -5.51
CA HIS A 34 2.65 1.37 -5.43
C HIS A 34 1.68 1.39 -6.61
N ARG A 35 1.16 2.57 -6.97
CA ARG A 35 0.28 2.75 -8.14
C ARG A 35 0.97 2.38 -9.44
N ARG A 36 2.24 2.79 -9.61
CA ARG A 36 3.05 2.43 -10.77
C ARG A 36 3.24 0.92 -10.86
N TRP A 37 3.60 0.29 -9.74
CA TRP A 37 3.76 -1.16 -9.67
C TRP A 37 2.46 -1.90 -10.03
N LEU A 38 1.31 -1.48 -9.51
CA LEU A 38 0.00 -2.05 -9.86
C LEU A 38 -0.32 -1.90 -11.35
N ALA A 39 -0.02 -0.74 -11.94
CA ALA A 39 -0.24 -0.50 -13.37
C ALA A 39 0.62 -1.43 -14.25
N GLU A 40 1.91 -1.55 -13.95
CA GLU A 40 2.81 -2.47 -14.64
C GLU A 40 2.35 -3.92 -14.48
N GLU A 41 1.89 -4.31 -13.29
CA GLU A 41 1.44 -5.67 -13.01
C GLU A 41 0.15 -6.01 -13.78
N ARG A 42 -0.76 -5.04 -13.94
CA ARG A 42 -1.94 -5.16 -14.80
C ARG A 42 -1.55 -5.33 -16.26
N GLU A 43 -0.62 -4.53 -16.77
CA GLU A 43 -0.14 -4.64 -18.14
C GLU A 43 0.50 -6.02 -18.40
N ARG A 44 1.36 -6.48 -17.49
CA ARG A 44 1.97 -7.82 -17.58
C ARG A 44 0.94 -8.93 -17.57
N ALA A 45 -0.08 -8.82 -16.71
CA ALA A 45 -1.16 -9.79 -16.65
C ALA A 45 -2.01 -9.81 -17.93
N GLN A 46 -2.30 -8.65 -18.51
CA GLN A 46 -3.00 -8.50 -19.77
C GLN A 46 -2.20 -9.13 -20.92
N TYR A 47 -0.93 -8.76 -21.04
CA TYR A 47 -0.04 -9.32 -22.07
C TYR A 47 0.05 -10.85 -21.99
N ALA A 48 0.21 -11.39 -20.78
CA ALA A 48 0.25 -12.84 -20.57
C ALA A 48 -1.07 -13.52 -20.94
N PHE A 49 -2.22 -12.89 -20.61
CA PHE A 49 -3.54 -13.39 -20.97
C PHE A 49 -3.71 -13.44 -22.49
N GLU A 50 -3.44 -12.33 -23.19
CA GLU A 50 -3.58 -12.25 -24.65
C GLU A 50 -2.71 -13.29 -25.36
N SER A 51 -1.44 -13.40 -24.96
CA SER A 51 -0.52 -14.39 -25.51
C SER A 51 -1.05 -15.81 -25.39
N ARG A 52 -1.56 -16.18 -24.20
CA ARG A 52 -2.16 -17.51 -23.96
C ARG A 52 -3.47 -17.70 -24.72
N TYR A 53 -4.31 -16.68 -24.79
CA TYR A 53 -5.59 -16.72 -25.50
C TYR A 53 -5.39 -16.99 -27.00
N GLN A 54 -4.38 -16.33 -27.60
CA GLN A 54 -3.97 -16.57 -28.99
C GLN A 54 -3.40 -17.98 -29.17
N ALA A 55 -2.54 -18.45 -28.26
CA ALA A 55 -1.97 -19.79 -28.32
C ALA A 55 -3.06 -20.89 -28.26
N ILE A 56 -4.06 -20.75 -27.39
CA ILE A 56 -5.19 -21.69 -27.30
C ILE A 56 -5.98 -21.72 -28.62
N GLY A 57 -6.11 -20.58 -29.30
CA GLY A 57 -6.81 -20.47 -30.58
C GLY A 57 -6.21 -21.31 -31.70
N ARG A 58 -4.91 -21.63 -31.63
CA ARG A 58 -4.16 -22.29 -32.71
C ARG A 58 -4.17 -23.81 -32.65
N ILE A 59 -4.53 -24.42 -31.52
CA ILE A 59 -4.32 -25.87 -31.28
C ILE A 59 -5.60 -26.51 -30.73
N GLY A 60 -6.00 -27.65 -31.30
CA GLY A 60 -7.06 -28.53 -30.77
C GLY A 60 -8.46 -28.28 -31.34
N LEU A 61 -9.42 -29.13 -30.95
CA LEU A 61 -10.81 -29.10 -31.41
C LEU A 61 -11.54 -27.82 -30.98
N PRO A 62 -12.51 -27.31 -31.77
CA PRO A 62 -13.24 -26.08 -31.45
C PRO A 62 -13.84 -26.03 -30.03
N ALA A 63 -14.53 -27.10 -29.60
CA ALA A 63 -15.14 -27.17 -28.28
C ALA A 63 -14.09 -27.13 -27.13
N VAL A 64 -12.94 -27.76 -27.34
CA VAL A 64 -11.84 -27.78 -26.35
C VAL A 64 -11.13 -26.44 -26.26
N ARG A 65 -11.01 -25.71 -27.39
CA ARG A 65 -10.49 -24.33 -27.38
C ARG A 65 -11.40 -23.40 -26.61
N GLU A 66 -12.70 -23.48 -26.86
CA GLU A 66 -13.70 -22.66 -26.17
C GLU A 66 -13.71 -22.90 -24.67
N HIS A 67 -13.70 -24.16 -24.24
CA HIS A 67 -13.62 -24.50 -22.82
C HIS A 67 -12.35 -23.93 -22.15
N ARG A 68 -11.19 -24.06 -22.80
CA ARG A 68 -9.92 -23.54 -22.26
C ARG A 68 -9.88 -22.01 -22.22
N ARG A 69 -10.51 -21.33 -23.20
CA ARG A 69 -10.62 -19.86 -23.23
C ARG A 69 -11.46 -19.34 -22.06
N LYS A 70 -12.65 -19.91 -21.84
CA LYS A 70 -13.50 -19.55 -20.70
C LYS A 70 -12.79 -19.74 -19.36
N ARG A 71 -12.04 -20.83 -19.22
CA ARG A 71 -11.25 -21.05 -18.00
C ARG A 71 -10.15 -19.99 -17.84
N LEU A 72 -9.43 -19.66 -18.90
CA LEU A 72 -8.40 -18.63 -18.89
C LEU A 72 -8.98 -17.23 -18.60
N GLU A 73 -10.16 -16.91 -19.12
CA GLU A 73 -10.88 -15.66 -18.81
C GLU A 73 -11.23 -15.57 -17.33
N ALA A 74 -11.77 -16.64 -16.74
CA ALA A 74 -12.07 -16.67 -15.30
C ALA A 74 -10.80 -16.49 -14.44
N GLU A 75 -9.70 -17.14 -14.81
CA GLU A 75 -8.39 -16.96 -14.15
C GLU A 75 -7.89 -15.51 -14.25
N HIS A 76 -7.99 -14.90 -15.43
CA HIS A 76 -7.58 -13.52 -15.65
C HIS A 76 -8.44 -12.53 -14.87
N GLN A 77 -9.76 -12.72 -14.89
CA GLN A 77 -10.71 -11.89 -14.15
C GLN A 77 -10.43 -11.93 -12.64
N SER A 78 -10.22 -13.13 -12.08
CA SER A 78 -9.85 -13.28 -10.66
C SER A 78 -8.53 -12.58 -10.33
N ARG A 79 -7.55 -12.60 -11.25
CA ARG A 79 -6.30 -11.85 -11.05
C ARG A 79 -6.51 -10.34 -11.11
N MET A 80 -7.37 -9.85 -12.00
CA MET A 80 -7.69 -8.42 -12.11
C MET A 80 -8.41 -7.92 -10.86
N GLU A 81 -9.35 -8.71 -10.33
CA GLU A 81 -10.04 -8.42 -9.06
C GLU A 81 -9.04 -8.30 -7.91
N ARG A 82 -8.11 -9.24 -7.76
CA ARG A 82 -7.08 -9.16 -6.72
C ARG A 82 -6.18 -7.93 -6.84
N LEU A 83 -5.87 -7.50 -8.06
CA LEU A 83 -5.10 -6.27 -8.29
C LEU A 83 -5.92 -5.00 -8.04
N ALA A 84 -7.24 -5.05 -8.22
CA ALA A 84 -8.14 -3.95 -7.87
C ALA A 84 -8.28 -3.84 -6.35
N ASP A 85 -8.46 -4.96 -5.65
CA ASP A 85 -8.53 -5.01 -4.18
C ASP A 85 -7.26 -4.45 -3.51
N SER A 86 -6.13 -4.55 -4.20
CA SER A 86 -4.83 -4.05 -3.72
C SER A 86 -4.62 -2.54 -3.91
N GLU A 87 -5.58 -1.80 -4.50
CA GLU A 87 -5.47 -0.34 -4.69
C GLU A 87 -5.59 0.45 -3.38
N GLY A 88 -6.38 -0.05 -2.43
CA GLY A 88 -6.61 0.60 -1.16
C GLY A 88 -5.43 0.41 -0.20
N VAL A 89 -4.67 1.48 0.05
CA VAL A 89 -3.57 1.49 1.03
C VAL A 89 -3.82 2.60 2.06
N THR A 90 -3.67 2.27 3.34
CA THR A 90 -3.76 3.21 4.46
C THR A 90 -2.44 3.21 5.22
N PRO A 91 -1.82 4.37 5.45
CA PRO A 91 -0.60 4.44 6.26
C PRO A 91 -0.91 4.23 7.74
N ASP A 92 0.03 3.65 8.46
CA ASP A 92 -0.03 3.51 9.92
C ASP A 92 1.09 4.33 10.57
N LEU A 93 0.79 4.94 11.72
CA LEU A 93 1.70 5.79 12.48
C LEU A 93 1.62 5.39 13.95
N SER A 94 2.75 4.90 14.49
CA SER A 94 2.86 4.47 15.88
C SER A 94 4.01 5.20 16.57
N ALA A 95 3.74 5.88 17.68
CA ALA A 95 4.80 6.48 18.49
C ALA A 95 5.46 5.44 19.38
N VAL A 96 6.77 5.30 19.25
CA VAL A 96 7.57 4.35 20.03
C VAL A 96 8.03 4.95 21.36
N LEU A 97 8.38 6.24 21.38
CA LEU A 97 8.86 6.96 22.58
C LEU A 97 8.60 8.46 22.46
N LEU A 98 8.07 9.08 23.53
CA LEU A 98 8.19 10.52 23.78
C LEU A 98 9.05 10.73 25.02
N LEU A 99 10.06 11.59 24.90
CA LEU A 99 10.99 11.92 25.98
C LEU A 99 10.93 13.42 26.26
N ARG A 100 10.59 13.81 27.49
CA ARG A 100 10.78 15.17 27.98
C ARG A 100 12.15 15.30 28.63
N ILE A 101 12.95 16.26 28.18
CA ILE A 101 14.23 16.58 28.80
C ILE A 101 14.05 17.88 29.57
N ASP A 102 14.07 17.80 30.90
CA ASP A 102 14.09 18.98 31.76
C ASP A 102 15.52 19.46 31.93
N SER A 103 15.77 20.77 31.83
CA SER A 103 17.05 21.35 32.22
C SER A 103 17.09 21.50 33.75
N GLN A 104 17.50 20.44 34.46
CA GLN A 104 18.01 20.66 35.81
C GLN A 104 19.35 21.41 35.71
N GLY A 105 19.28 22.70 36.03
CA GLY A 105 20.37 23.62 36.30
C GLY A 105 21.78 23.20 35.87
N GLY A 106 22.28 23.82 34.80
CA GLY A 106 23.69 24.15 34.75
C GLY A 106 24.02 25.16 35.85
N ALA A 107 24.16 24.68 37.09
CA ALA A 107 24.87 25.32 38.20
C ALA A 107 24.91 24.38 39.42
N SER A 108 26.04 23.68 39.60
CA SER A 108 26.91 23.85 40.78
C SER A 108 27.81 22.63 40.98
N ALA A 109 29.05 22.72 40.48
CA ALA A 109 30.30 22.46 41.19
C ALA A 109 31.48 22.77 40.26
#